data_AF-A0A2P5K552-F1
#
_entry.id   AF-A0A2P5K552-F1
#
_cell.length_a   1.000
_cell.length_b   1.000
_cell.length_c   1.000
_cell.angle_alpha   90.00
_cell.angle_beta   90.00
_cell.angle_gamma   90.00
#
_symmetry.space_group_name_H-M   'P 1'
#
loop_
_entity.id
_entity.type
_entity.pdbx_description
1 polymer ?
#
loop_
_entity_poly.entity_id
_entity_poly.type
_entity_poly.pdbx_seq_one_letter_code
_entity_poly.pdbx_strand_id
1 'polypeptide(L)' 'MKDKNGNKIMIGDRLKILWTKNNREYVGNVIGIKGKIVLLSVKNYMVYVNNPNKLLKTSIS' A
#
# COMPACT_ATOMS: atom_id res chain seq x y z
N MET A 1 4.11 7.25 6.99
CA MET A 1 3.02 6.34 7.44
C MET A 1 3.63 5.01 7.87
N LYS A 2 2.93 4.15 8.62
CA LYS A 2 3.41 2.81 8.98
C LYS A 2 2.48 1.72 8.45
N ASP A 3 3.01 0.57 8.08
CA ASP A 3 2.25 -0.63 7.70
C ASP A 3 1.76 -1.40 8.94
N LYS A 4 1.07 -2.54 8.74
CA LYS A 4 0.54 -3.37 9.85
C LYS A 4 1.61 -3.94 10.79
N ASN A 5 2.87 -4.01 10.35
CA ASN A 5 4.01 -4.50 11.12
C ASN A 5 4.83 -3.34 11.74
N GLY A 6 4.36 -2.10 11.60
CA GLY A 6 5.07 -0.92 12.09
C GLY A 6 6.18 -0.41 11.16
N ASN A 7 6.36 -1.01 9.98
CA ASN A 7 7.37 -0.58 9.01
C ASN A 7 7.00 0.78 8.42
N LYS A 8 7.97 1.68 8.32
CA LYS A 8 7.77 2.97 7.66
C LYS A 8 7.49 2.76 6.17
N ILE A 9 6.36 3.31 5.71
CA ILE A 9 5.97 3.41 4.31
C ILE A 9 6.40 4.76 3.77
N MET A 10 7.06 4.73 2.62
CA MET A 10 7.60 5.86 1.88
C MET A 10 7.19 5.79 0.40
N ILE A 11 7.26 6.92 -0.30
CA ILE A 11 7.10 6.95 -1.76
C ILE A 11 8.21 6.10 -2.39
N GLY A 12 7.87 5.31 -3.40
CA GLY A 12 8.74 4.32 -4.03
C GLY A 12 8.66 2.93 -3.43
N ASP A 13 8.16 2.78 -2.20
CA ASP A 13 8.00 1.46 -1.58
C ASP A 13 7.01 0.59 -2.37
N ARG A 14 7.29 -0.71 -2.46
CA ARG A 14 6.37 -1.69 -2.99
C ARG A 14 5.53 -2.27 -1.86
N LEU A 15 4.20 -2.19 -1.98
CA LEU A 15 3.25 -2.69 -0.99
C LEU A 15 2.37 -3.79 -1.58
N LYS A 16 2.01 -4.74 -0.73
CA LYS A 16 0.93 -5.70 -0.92
C LYS A 16 -0.27 -5.29 -0.08
N ILE A 17 -1.45 -5.35 -0.68
CA ILE A 17 -2.74 -5.04 -0.06
C ILE A 17 -3.62 -6.28 -0.18
N LEU A 18 -4.22 -6.74 0.92
CA LEU A 18 -5.31 -7.70 0.88
C LEU A 18 -6.64 -6.95 1.03
N TRP A 19 -7.49 -7.04 0.02
CA TRP A 19 -8.78 -6.36 0.02
C TRP A 19 -9.86 -7.29 0.53
N THR A 20 -10.24 -7.11 1.80
CA THR A 20 -11.15 -8.01 2.52
C THR A 20 -12.55 -8.13 1.91
N LYS A 21 -13.02 -7.13 1.15
CA LYS A 21 -14.36 -7.18 0.52
C LYS A 21 -14.47 -8.26 -0.55
N ASN A 22 -13.37 -8.57 -1.25
CA ASN A 22 -13.37 -9.52 -2.37
C ASN A 22 -12.21 -10.52 -2.31
N ASN A 23 -11.49 -10.58 -1.18
CA ASN A 23 -10.30 -11.41 -0.96
C ASN A 23 -9.25 -11.30 -2.08
N ARG A 24 -9.18 -10.15 -2.77
CA ARG A 24 -8.19 -9.93 -3.83
C ARG A 24 -6.93 -9.28 -3.27
N GLU A 25 -5.80 -9.74 -3.79
CA GLU A 25 -4.51 -9.14 -3.51
C GLU A 25 -4.13 -8.13 -4.59
N TYR A 26 -3.61 -7.00 -4.15
CA TYR A 26 -3.08 -5.95 -5.01
C TYR A 26 -1.64 -5.69 -4.62
N VAL A 27 -0.75 -5.59 -5.61
CA VAL A 27 0.66 -5.26 -5.41
C VAL A 27 0.97 -4.04 -6.26
N GLY A 28 1.52 -3.00 -5.63
CA GLY A 28 1.81 -1.74 -6.30
C GLY A 28 2.86 -0.91 -5.61
N ASN A 29 3.33 0.12 -6.31
CA ASN A 29 4.33 1.05 -5.80
C ASN A 29 3.63 2.29 -5.22
N VAL A 30 4.14 2.80 -4.10
CA VAL A 30 3.65 4.04 -3.50
C VAL A 30 4.07 5.21 -4.39
N ILE A 31 3.10 5.94 -4.91
CA ILE A 31 3.32 7.13 -5.73
C ILE A 31 2.93 8.42 -5.00
N GLY A 32 2.26 8.31 -3.84
CA GLY A 32 1.91 9.46 -3.01
C GLY A 32 1.44 9.09 -1.62
N ILE A 33 1.69 9.96 -0.65
CA ILE A 33 1.18 9.84 0.73
C ILE A 33 0.63 11.20 1.14
N LYS A 34 -0.65 11.27 1.49
CA LYS A 34 -1.31 12.49 1.98
C LYS A 34 -2.04 12.19 3.29
N GLY A 35 -1.48 12.62 4.41
CA GLY A 35 -2.01 12.31 5.74
C GLY A 35 -2.05 10.80 5.98
N LYS A 36 -3.26 10.24 6.13
CA LYS A 36 -3.51 8.79 6.32
C LYS A 36 -3.89 8.06 5.02
N ILE A 37 -3.71 8.69 3.86
CA ILE A 37 -4.02 8.11 2.55
C ILE A 37 -2.72 7.77 1.82
N VAL A 38 -2.60 6.53 1.34
CA VAL A 38 -1.55 6.08 0.43
C VAL A 38 -2.14 5.90 -0.95
N LEU A 39 -1.47 6.46 -1.96
CA LEU A 39 -1.77 6.26 -3.36
C LEU A 39 -0.79 5.23 -3.93
N LEU A 40 -1.32 4.16 -4.49
CA LEU A 40 -0.58 3.05 -5.08
C LEU A 40 -0.82 2.98 -6.58
N SER A 41 0.25 2.85 -7.36
CA SER A 41 0.17 2.45 -8.76
C SER A 41 0.16 0.93 -8.85
N VAL A 42 -0.96 0.34 -9.28
CA VAL A 42 -1.18 -1.10 -9.40
C VAL A 42 -1.45 -1.44 -10.87
N LYS A 43 -0.46 -2.00 -11.56
CA LYS A 43 -0.52 -2.30 -13.00
C LYS A 43 -1.03 -1.09 -13.81
N ASN A 44 -2.31 -1.11 -14.21
CA ASN A 44 -2.93 -0.12 -15.10
C ASN A 44 -3.97 0.79 -14.39
N TYR A 45 -4.03 0.76 -13.06
CA TYR A 45 -4.94 1.60 -12.28
C TYR A 45 -4.30 2.07 -10.98
N MET A 46 -4.92 3.07 -10.37
CA MET A 46 -4.50 3.61 -9.08
C MET A 46 -5.40 3.11 -7.97
N VAL A 47 -4.82 2.87 -6.80
CA VAL A 47 -5.55 2.45 -5.60
C VAL A 47 -5.27 3.43 -4.48
N TYR A 48 -6.34 3.94 -3.88
CA TYR A 48 -6.30 4.78 -2.68
C TYR A 48 -6.55 3.92 -1.45
N VAL A 49 -5.63 3.94 -0.50
CA VAL A 49 -5.76 3.21 0.77
C VAL A 49 -5.75 4.19 1.91
N ASN A 50 -6.87 4.30 2.62
CA ASN A 50 -7.03 5.12 3.82
C ASN A 50 -6.87 4.34 5.13
N ASN A 51 -6.65 3.02 5.05
CA ASN A 51 -6.48 2.14 6.21
C ASN A 51 -5.08 1.48 6.20
N PRO A 52 -4.11 1.99 6.97
CA PRO A 52 -2.74 1.46 7.03
C PRO A 52 -2.65 -0.02 7.42
N ASN A 53 -3.60 -0.55 8.20
CA ASN A 53 -3.56 -1.95 8.66
C ASN A 53 -3.77 -2.96 7.52
N LYS A 54 -4.21 -2.50 6.34
CA LYS A 54 -4.33 -3.32 5.13
C LYS A 54 -3.05 -3.33 4.30
N LEU A 55 -2.07 -2.50 4.64
CA LEU A 55 -0.83 -2.36 3.94
C LEU A 55 0.20 -3.32 4.53
N LEU A 56 0.89 -4.04 3.66
CA LEU A 56 2.05 -4.83 3.99
C LEU A 56 3.18 -4.41 3.08
N LYS A 57 4.26 -3.85 3.63
CA LYS A 57 5.45 -3.55 2.84
C LYS A 57 6.07 -4.86 2.37
N THR A 58 6.22 -5.01 1.06
CA THR A 58 6.92 -6.16 0.47
C THR A 58 8.33 -5.71 0.18
N SER A 59 9.29 -6.13 1.00
CA SER A 59 10.70 -5.84 0.77
C SER A 59 11.15 -6.43 -0.56
N ILE A 60 11.87 -5.62 -1.35
CA ILE A 60 13.07 -6.08 -2.06
C ILE A 60 14.09 -4.95 -1.89
N SER A 61 15.30 -5.38 -1.48
CA SER A 61 16.54 -4.62 -1.18
C SER A 61 16.67 -4.11 0.25
#